data_AF-A0A7X1CNR4-F1
#
_entry.id   AF-A0A7X1CNR4-F1
#
_cell.length_a   1.000
_cell.length_b   1.000
_cell.length_c   1.000
_cell.angle_alpha   90.00
_cell.angle_beta   90.00
_cell.angle_gamma   90.00
#
_symmetry.space_group_name_H-M   'P 1'
#
loop_
_entity.id
_entity.type
_entity.pdbx_description
1 polymer ?
#
loop_
_entity_poly.entity_id
_entity_poly.type
_entity_poly.pdbx_seq_one_letter_code
_entity_poly.pdbx_strand_id
1 'polypeptide(L)'
;MKTIFYRLSKQLRELNYKDILSILFLLYASLFNIITGFFLIVSGDAIAERSDTYRLMQNLMNMDTWGLFFIVSGVLLFIADFQETKAKFINMVIGGTIGAVVLFLYASASFEVSLSYMLPARYAMAGCFNLFIALLGGLELWKIKVR
;
A
#
# COMPACT_ATOMS: atom_id res chain seq x y z
N MET A 1 6.67 15.52 -18.97
CA MET A 1 7.18 14.15 -18.75
C MET A 1 8.72 14.07 -18.70
N LYS A 2 9.47 14.57 -19.70
CA LYS A 2 10.96 14.56 -19.70
C LYS A 2 11.61 15.25 -18.49
N THR A 3 10.99 16.31 -17.95
CA THR A 3 11.48 17.07 -16.79
C THR A 3 11.38 16.32 -15.46
N ILE A 4 10.39 15.44 -15.32
CA ILE A 4 10.17 14.63 -14.10
C ILE A 4 11.24 13.53 -14.03
N PHE A 5 11.44 12.81 -15.14
CA PHE A 5 12.46 11.76 -15.24
C PHE A 5 13.88 12.30 -15.04
N TYR A 6 14.16 13.48 -15.59
CA TYR A 6 15.45 14.14 -15.39
C TYR A 6 15.68 14.54 -13.93
N ARG A 7 14.70 15.14 -13.24
CA ARG A 7 14.79 15.43 -11.79
C ARG A 7 15.00 14.16 -10.97
N LEU A 8 14.25 13.11 -11.27
CA LEU A 8 14.38 11.79 -10.62
C LEU A 8 15.80 11.27 -10.73
N SER A 9 16.36 11.27 -11.95
CA SER A 9 17.72 10.75 -12.19
C SER A 9 18.80 11.57 -11.48
N LYS A 10 18.61 12.89 -11.36
CA LYS A 10 19.54 13.77 -10.65
C LYS A 10 19.46 13.58 -9.14
N GLN A 11 18.26 13.53 -8.58
CA GLN A 11 18.05 13.24 -7.15
C GLN A 11 18.68 11.90 -6.78
N LEU A 12 18.39 10.82 -7.52
CA LEU A 12 18.93 9.48 -7.24
C LEU A 12 20.47 9.41 -7.22
N ARG A 13 21.17 10.30 -7.95
CA ARG A 13 22.65 10.37 -7.95
C ARG A 13 23.25 11.07 -6.74
N GLU A 14 22.50 11.94 -6.08
CA GLU A 14 22.97 12.73 -4.94
C GLU A 14 22.53 12.13 -3.58
N LEU A 15 21.73 11.06 -3.61
CA LEU A 15 21.15 10.43 -2.42
C LEU A 15 22.10 9.48 -1.71
N ASN A 16 22.04 9.49 -0.37
CA ASN A 16 22.70 8.49 0.46
C ASN A 16 21.97 7.14 0.34
N TYR A 17 22.66 6.03 0.64
CA TYR A 17 22.08 4.68 0.54
C TYR A 17 20.79 4.52 1.36
N LYS A 18 20.68 5.23 2.50
CA LYS A 18 19.47 5.23 3.35
C LYS A 18 18.26 5.82 2.64
N ASP A 19 18.47 6.89 1.88
CA ASP A 19 17.40 7.57 1.16
C ASP A 19 16.94 6.71 -0.02
N ILE A 20 17.89 6.08 -0.73
CA ILE A 20 17.60 5.12 -1.80
C ILE A 20 16.78 3.94 -1.26
N LEU A 21 17.16 3.37 -0.12
CA LEU A 21 16.41 2.28 0.50
C LEU A 21 14.99 2.71 0.91
N SER A 22 14.83 3.93 1.42
CA SER A 22 13.53 4.48 1.80
C SER A 22 12.61 4.63 0.59
N ILE A 23 13.16 5.14 -0.51
CA ILE A 23 12.45 5.27 -1.80
C ILE A 23 12.04 3.91 -2.31
N LEU A 24 12.98 2.96 -2.39
CA LEU A 24 12.70 1.60 -2.87
C LEU A 24 11.65 0.89 -2.02
N PHE A 25 11.64 1.12 -0.71
CA PHE A 25 10.65 0.55 0.20
C PHE A 25 9.24 1.12 -0.01
N LEU A 26 9.11 2.44 -0.12
CA LEU A 26 7.82 3.08 -0.44
C LEU A 26 7.33 2.68 -1.83
N LEU A 27 8.24 2.63 -2.81
CA LEU A 27 7.94 2.19 -4.17
C LEU A 27 7.46 0.74 -4.17
N TYR A 28 8.15 -0.17 -3.48
CA TYR A 28 7.72 -1.56 -3.32
C TYR A 28 6.30 -1.65 -2.73
N ALA A 29 6.04 -0.98 -1.62
CA ALA A 29 4.72 -1.00 -0.97
C ALA A 29 3.63 -0.43 -1.90
N SER A 30 3.93 0.66 -2.61
CA SER A 30 2.99 1.28 -3.54
C SER A 30 2.63 0.36 -4.71
N LEU A 31 3.63 -0.25 -5.36
CA LEU A 31 3.43 -1.14 -6.49
C LEU A 31 2.73 -2.42 -6.06
N PHE A 32 3.08 -2.97 -4.90
CA PHE A 32 2.43 -4.15 -4.34
C PHE A 32 0.93 -3.89 -4.14
N ASN A 33 0.57 -2.74 -3.56
CA ASN A 33 -0.83 -2.38 -3.35
C ASN A 33 -1.56 -2.15 -4.68
N ILE A 34 -0.96 -1.45 -5.64
CA ILE A 34 -1.57 -1.20 -6.97
C ILE A 34 -1.82 -2.51 -7.71
N ILE A 35 -0.83 -3.41 -7.76
CA ILE A 35 -0.95 -4.70 -8.44
C ILE A 35 -2.01 -5.57 -7.76
N THR A 36 -2.05 -5.60 -6.43
CA THR A 36 -3.05 -6.34 -5.67
C THR A 36 -4.46 -5.79 -5.92
N GLY A 37 -4.61 -4.47 -5.96
CA GLY A 37 -5.89 -3.83 -6.25
C GLY A 37 -6.38 -4.10 -7.67
N PHE A 38 -5.48 -4.02 -8.66
CA PHE A 38 -5.80 -4.36 -10.05
C PHE A 38 -6.20 -5.84 -10.19
N PHE A 39 -5.48 -6.73 -9.52
CA PHE A 39 -5.83 -8.16 -9.50
C PHE A 39 -7.22 -8.40 -8.91
N LEU A 40 -7.58 -7.67 -7.84
CA LEU A 40 -8.89 -7.80 -7.20
C LEU A 40 -10.02 -7.28 -8.09
N ILE A 41 -9.80 -6.21 -8.87
CA ILE A 41 -10.77 -5.71 -9.85
C ILE A 41 -10.97 -6.72 -11.00
N VAL A 42 -9.89 -7.33 -11.48
CA VAL A 42 -9.98 -8.23 -12.66
C VAL A 42 -10.49 -9.63 -12.28
N SER A 43 -10.11 -10.14 -11.11
CA SER A 43 -10.33 -11.54 -10.72
C SER A 43 -11.18 -11.72 -9.47
N GLY A 44 -11.64 -10.63 -8.85
CA GLY A 44 -12.29 -10.65 -7.54
C GLY A 44 -13.56 -11.49 -7.49
N ASP A 45 -14.43 -11.38 -8.50
CA ASP A 45 -15.69 -12.12 -8.55
C ASP A 45 -15.48 -13.64 -8.58
N ALA A 46 -14.47 -14.11 -9.33
CA ALA A 46 -14.13 -15.53 -9.42
C ALA A 46 -13.52 -16.11 -8.13
N ILE A 47 -12.94 -15.24 -7.29
CA ILE A 47 -12.37 -15.61 -5.99
C ILE A 47 -13.43 -15.55 -4.89
N ALA A 48 -14.40 -14.63 -5.02
CA ALA A 48 -15.43 -14.42 -4.02
C ALA A 48 -16.32 -15.63 -3.78
N GLU A 49 -16.56 -16.46 -4.79
CA GLU A 49 -17.34 -17.69 -4.64
C GLU A 49 -16.65 -18.79 -3.81
N ARG A 50 -15.37 -18.61 -3.46
CA ARG A 50 -14.53 -19.68 -2.85
C ARG A 50 -14.31 -19.55 -1.35
N SER A 51 -14.74 -18.48 -0.69
CA SER A 51 -14.61 -18.31 0.77
C SER A 51 -15.72 -17.48 1.37
N ASP A 52 -16.09 -17.79 2.61
CA ASP A 52 -17.11 -17.08 3.35
C ASP A 52 -16.66 -15.66 3.73
N THR A 53 -15.39 -15.47 4.07
CA THR A 53 -14.83 -14.12 4.28
C THR A 53 -14.84 -13.29 2.99
N TYR A 54 -14.49 -13.85 1.83
CA TYR A 54 -14.63 -13.10 0.57
C TYR A 54 -16.09 -12.80 0.23
N ARG A 55 -17.04 -13.71 0.51
CA ARG A 55 -18.48 -13.45 0.35
C ARG A 55 -18.95 -12.32 1.27
N LEU A 56 -18.48 -12.28 2.52
CA LEU A 56 -18.80 -11.18 3.45
C LEU A 56 -18.24 -9.84 2.95
N MET A 57 -17.01 -9.84 2.43
CA MET A 57 -16.42 -8.65 1.81
C MET A 57 -17.23 -8.18 0.60
N GLN A 58 -17.64 -9.11 -0.29
CA GLN A 58 -18.48 -8.84 -1.47
C GLN A 58 -19.85 -8.28 -1.08
N ASN A 59 -20.46 -8.82 -0.02
CA ASN A 59 -21.76 -8.36 0.49
C ASN A 59 -21.68 -6.95 1.08
N LEU A 60 -20.54 -6.57 1.68
CA LEU A 60 -20.36 -5.21 2.18
C LEU A 60 -20.18 -4.22 1.03
N MET A 61 -19.29 -4.54 0.08
CA MET A 61 -19.02 -3.77 -1.13
C MET A 61 -18.46 -4.69 -2.22
N ASN A 62 -18.70 -4.37 -3.49
CA ASN A 62 -18.14 -5.12 -4.61
C ASN A 62 -16.60 -5.20 -4.52
N MET A 63 -15.99 -6.33 -4.92
CA MET A 63 -14.54 -6.54 -5.00
C MET A 63 -13.83 -5.42 -5.77
N ASP A 64 -14.48 -4.85 -6.79
CA ASP A 64 -13.95 -3.67 -7.50
C ASP A 64 -13.65 -2.50 -6.55
N THR A 65 -14.55 -2.25 -5.60
CA THR A 65 -14.41 -1.16 -4.62
C THR A 65 -13.27 -1.44 -3.66
N TRP A 66 -13.11 -2.70 -3.23
CA TRP A 66 -11.96 -3.12 -2.44
C TRP A 66 -10.64 -2.94 -3.21
N GLY A 67 -10.63 -3.32 -4.49
CA GLY A 67 -9.48 -3.12 -5.36
C GLY A 67 -9.15 -1.63 -5.57
N LEU A 68 -10.15 -0.76 -5.63
CA LEU A 68 -9.95 0.68 -5.65
C LEU A 68 -9.28 1.20 -4.37
N PHE A 69 -9.62 0.70 -3.18
CA PHE A 69 -8.93 1.10 -1.94
C PHE A 69 -7.46 0.72 -1.95
N PHE A 70 -7.12 -0.46 -2.47
CA PHE A 70 -5.74 -0.87 -2.70
C PHE A 70 -5.00 0.09 -3.63
N ILE A 71 -5.62 0.46 -4.76
CA ILE A 71 -5.02 1.40 -5.71
C ILE A 71 -4.86 2.79 -5.08
N VAL A 72 -5.87 3.30 -4.37
CA VAL A 72 -5.79 4.59 -3.67
C VAL A 72 -4.65 4.60 -2.66
N SER A 73 -4.53 3.54 -1.85
CA SER A 73 -3.41 3.38 -0.93
C SER A 73 -2.08 3.44 -1.66
N GLY A 74 -1.91 2.65 -2.72
CA GLY A 74 -0.67 2.61 -3.49
C GLY A 74 -0.34 3.94 -4.17
N VAL A 75 -1.33 4.64 -4.75
CA VAL A 75 -1.14 5.96 -5.36
C VAL A 75 -0.71 7.00 -4.34
N LEU A 76 -1.31 7.01 -3.14
CA LEU A 76 -0.90 7.93 -2.07
C LEU A 76 0.55 7.67 -1.64
N LEU A 77 0.93 6.41 -1.46
CA LEU A 77 2.30 6.04 -1.11
C LEU A 77 3.30 6.37 -2.24
N PHE A 78 2.91 6.17 -3.50
CA PHE A 78 3.73 6.53 -4.66
C PHE A 78 3.95 8.04 -4.73
N ILE A 79 2.90 8.85 -4.54
CA ILE A 79 3.01 10.31 -4.52
C ILE A 79 3.88 10.77 -3.35
N ALA A 80 3.77 10.14 -2.18
CA ALA A 80 4.58 10.46 -1.00
C ALA A 80 6.09 10.34 -1.26
N ASP A 81 6.49 9.42 -2.14
CA ASP A 81 7.89 9.18 -2.48
C ASP A 81 8.58 10.41 -3.12
N PHE A 82 7.80 11.20 -3.86
CA PHE A 82 8.28 12.39 -4.58
C PHE A 82 7.98 13.71 -3.88
N GLN A 83 7.42 13.67 -2.67
CA GLN A 83 7.12 14.86 -1.88
C GLN A 83 8.18 15.10 -0.82
N GLU A 84 8.56 16.36 -0.63
CA GLU A 84 9.49 16.78 0.43
C GLU A 84 8.80 17.61 1.54
N THR A 85 7.51 17.89 1.37
CA THR A 85 6.73 18.74 2.29
C THR A 85 5.96 17.90 3.31
N LYS A 86 5.26 18.57 4.24
CA LYS A 86 4.32 17.94 5.20
C LYS A 86 3.31 16.99 4.51
N ALA A 87 2.99 17.24 3.24
CA ALA A 87 2.10 16.40 2.45
C ALA A 87 2.61 14.96 2.30
N LYS A 88 3.94 14.74 2.24
CA LYS A 88 4.56 13.40 2.22
C LYS A 88 4.04 12.56 3.37
N PHE A 89 4.17 13.09 4.59
CA PHE A 89 3.87 12.36 5.80
C PHE A 89 2.37 12.15 5.98
N ILE A 90 1.53 13.10 5.53
CA ILE A 90 0.07 12.91 5.48
C ILE A 90 -0.29 11.76 4.54
N ASN A 91 0.31 11.71 3.35
CA ASN A 91 0.09 10.65 2.38
C ASN A 91 0.59 9.28 2.89
N MET A 92 1.72 9.25 3.62
CA MET A 92 2.19 8.03 4.30
C MET A 92 1.19 7.52 5.34
N VAL A 93 0.62 8.42 6.16
CA VAL A 93 -0.38 8.05 7.17
C VAL A 93 -1.64 7.49 6.51
N ILE A 94 -2.24 8.24 5.58
CA ILE A 94 -3.51 7.86 4.95
C ILE A 94 -3.30 6.60 4.10
N GLY A 95 -2.31 6.62 3.20
CA GLY A 95 -2.03 5.52 2.29
C GLY A 95 -1.64 4.24 3.03
N GLY A 96 -0.76 4.35 4.04
CA GLY A 96 -0.35 3.21 4.85
C GLY A 96 -1.47 2.65 5.72
N THR A 97 -2.35 3.49 6.27
CA THR A 97 -3.49 3.02 7.07
C THR A 97 -4.51 2.29 6.22
N ILE A 98 -4.90 2.86 5.07
CA ILE A 98 -5.79 2.19 4.12
C ILE A 98 -5.17 0.86 3.69
N GLY A 99 -3.90 0.89 3.26
CA GLY A 99 -3.15 -0.29 2.83
C GLY A 99 -3.11 -1.39 3.88
N ALA A 100 -2.81 -1.05 5.13
CA ALA A 100 -2.79 -2.00 6.23
C ALA A 100 -4.16 -2.66 6.45
N VAL A 101 -5.23 -1.85 6.50
CA VAL A 101 -6.59 -2.37 6.70
C VAL A 101 -6.98 -3.33 5.59
N VAL A 102 -6.83 -2.93 4.32
CA VAL A 102 -7.24 -3.77 3.19
C VAL A 102 -6.37 -5.02 3.06
N LEU A 103 -5.07 -4.93 3.35
CA LEU A 103 -4.16 -6.09 3.32
C LEU A 103 -4.45 -7.09 4.43
N PHE A 104 -4.79 -6.65 5.63
CA PHE A 104 -5.18 -7.57 6.70
C PHE A 104 -6.51 -8.25 6.40
N LEU A 105 -7.51 -7.52 5.88
CA LEU A 105 -8.75 -8.13 5.42
C LEU A 105 -8.51 -9.16 4.31
N TYR A 106 -7.66 -8.82 3.34
CA TYR A 106 -7.32 -9.72 2.24
C TYR A 106 -6.50 -10.93 2.69
N ALA A 107 -5.62 -10.76 3.68
CA ALA A 107 -4.91 -11.85 4.33
C ALA A 107 -5.88 -12.81 5.02
N SER A 108 -6.82 -12.28 5.82
CA SER A 108 -7.88 -13.05 6.47
C SER A 108 -8.73 -13.83 5.47
N ALA A 109 -9.16 -13.19 4.38
CA ALA A 109 -9.93 -13.85 3.33
C ALA A 109 -9.13 -14.97 2.64
N SER A 110 -7.83 -14.73 2.42
CA SER A 110 -6.95 -15.72 1.78
C SER A 110 -6.65 -16.94 2.66
N PHE A 111 -6.77 -16.83 4.00
CA PHE A 111 -6.58 -17.97 4.90
C PHE A 111 -7.59 -19.09 4.66
N GLU A 112 -8.81 -18.77 4.25
CA GLU A 112 -9.88 -19.76 4.03
C GLU A 112 -9.77 -20.47 2.67
N VAL A 113 -9.25 -19.78 1.65
CA VAL A 113 -9.21 -20.30 0.26
C VAL A 113 -7.89 -20.98 -0.07
N SER A 114 -6.79 -20.53 0.54
CA SER A 114 -5.45 -20.92 0.08
C SER A 114 -5.11 -22.36 0.49
N LEU A 115 -4.59 -23.14 -0.46
CA LEU A 115 -3.99 -24.46 -0.20
C LEU A 115 -2.74 -24.39 0.69
N SER A 116 -2.15 -23.19 0.84
CA SER A 116 -0.93 -22.96 1.60
C SER A 116 -0.99 -21.65 2.38
N TYR A 117 -0.59 -21.71 3.64
CA TYR A 117 -0.44 -20.53 4.53
C TYR A 117 0.54 -19.48 4.03
N MET A 118 1.36 -19.78 3.01
CA MET A 118 2.31 -18.80 2.47
C MET A 118 1.61 -17.58 1.86
N LEU A 119 0.48 -17.76 1.19
CA LEU A 119 -0.25 -16.67 0.54
C LEU A 119 -0.81 -15.67 1.56
N PRO A 120 -1.62 -16.08 2.56
CA PRO A 120 -2.12 -15.15 3.57
C PRO A 120 -1.01 -14.54 4.42
N ALA A 121 0.08 -15.28 4.71
CA ALA A 121 1.23 -14.73 5.43
C ALA A 121 1.93 -13.59 4.67
N ARG A 122 2.01 -13.67 3.33
CA ARG A 122 2.56 -12.58 2.49
C ARG A 122 1.71 -11.31 2.59
N TYR A 123 0.39 -11.44 2.53
CA TYR A 123 -0.51 -10.29 2.66
C TYR A 123 -0.49 -9.70 4.06
N ALA A 124 -0.46 -10.53 5.11
CA ALA A 124 -0.32 -10.05 6.48
C ALA A 124 1.00 -9.30 6.70
N MET A 125 2.10 -9.83 6.17
CA MET A 125 3.41 -9.17 6.23
C MET A 125 3.41 -7.81 5.51
N ALA A 126 2.82 -7.74 4.31
CA ALA A 126 2.64 -6.49 3.59
C ALA A 126 1.76 -5.50 4.39
N GLY A 127 0.73 -6.00 5.08
CA GLY A 127 -0.12 -5.22 5.99
C GLY A 127 0.68 -4.59 7.13
N CYS A 128 1.57 -5.37 7.77
CA CYS A 128 2.49 -4.87 8.79
C CYS A 128 3.41 -3.76 8.27
N PHE A 129 3.95 -3.90 7.05
CA PHE A 129 4.79 -2.86 6.47
C PHE A 129 4.01 -1.58 6.12
N ASN A 130 2.78 -1.71 5.65
CA ASN A 130 1.90 -0.55 5.44
C ASN A 130 1.56 0.16 6.76
N LEU A 131 1.31 -0.60 7.83
CA LEU A 131 1.10 -0.05 9.17
C LEU A 131 2.35 0.67 9.67
N PHE A 132 3.53 0.09 9.46
CA PHE A 132 4.80 0.72 9.80
C PHE A 132 5.01 2.05 9.07
N ILE A 133 4.69 2.12 7.77
CA ILE A 133 4.73 3.36 6.98
C ILE A 133 3.80 4.42 7.58
N ALA A 134 2.57 4.04 7.94
CA ALA A 134 1.62 4.95 8.55
C ALA A 134 2.11 5.50 9.89
N LEU A 135 2.67 4.64 10.76
CA LEU A 135 3.24 5.04 12.03
C LEU A 135 4.42 6.00 11.86
N LEU A 136 5.34 5.72 10.94
CA LEU A 136 6.46 6.62 10.65
C LEU A 136 5.99 7.99 10.14
N GLY A 137 5.01 8.01 9.22
CA GLY A 137 4.40 9.26 8.75
C GLY A 137 3.78 10.06 9.89
N GLY A 138 3.07 9.39 10.81
CA GLY A 138 2.45 10.03 11.97
C GLY A 138 3.47 10.61 12.95
N LEU A 139 4.56 9.88 13.22
CA LEU A 139 5.65 10.34 14.08
C LEU A 139 6.34 11.58 13.52
N GLU A 140 6.62 11.63 12.22
CA GLU A 140 7.23 12.80 11.59
C GLU A 140 6.29 14.01 11.57
N LEU A 141 4.99 13.81 11.32
CA LEU A 141 3.99 14.88 11.46
C LEU A 141 3.92 15.45 12.87
N TRP A 142 4.02 14.59 13.88
CA TRP A 142 4.04 15.02 15.27
C TRP A 142 5.25 15.89 15.58
N LYS A 143 6.46 15.49 15.14
CA LYS A 143 7.69 16.27 15.32
C LYS A 143 7.61 17.64 14.67
N ILE A 144 7.01 17.74 13.48
CA ILE A 144 6.83 19.03 12.78
C ILE A 144 5.88 19.95 13.54
N LYS A 145 4.85 19.42 14.20
CA LYS A 145 3.88 20.23 14.98
C LYS A 145 4.47 20.76 16.30
N VAL A 146 5.43 20.05 16.88
CA VAL A 146 6.05 20.38 18.17
C VAL A 146 7.19 21.41 18.03
N ARG A 147 7.73 21.60 16.81
CA ARG A 147 8.65 22.70 16.48
C ARG A 147 7.91 23.95 16.05
#